data_AF-A0AA41U975-F1
#
_entry.id   AF-A0AA41U975-F1
#
_cell.length_a   1.000
_cell.length_b   1.000
_cell.length_c   1.000
_cell.angle_alpha   90.00
_cell.angle_beta   90.00
_cell.angle_gamma   90.00
#
_symmetry.space_group_name_H-M   'P 1'
#
loop_
_entity.id
_entity.type
_entity.pdbx_description
1 polymer ?
#
loop_
_entity_poly.entity_id
_entity_poly.type
_entity_poly.pdbx_seq_one_letter_code
_entity_poly.pdbx_strand_id
1 'polypeptide(L)'
;MSRAQSLAAAADYLFEAVNGLDGAAKVLDGAGVFGAAGQAQKLHDGVAGLHTEISLAASVAHRAERPEFYDESGRWVGRTDGTEKS
;
A
#
# COMPACT_ATOMS: atom_id res chain seq x y z
N MET A 1 17.12 2.54 7.44
CA MET A 1 15.74 2.64 6.90
C MET A 1 14.96 3.51 7.87
N SER A 2 14.34 4.60 7.40
CA SER A 2 13.50 5.48 8.24
C SER A 2 12.16 4.82 8.55
N ARG A 3 11.36 5.40 9.47
CA ARG A 3 10.04 4.86 9.80
C ARG A 3 9.12 4.94 8.56
N ALA A 4 9.16 6.05 7.83
CA ALA A 4 8.42 6.20 6.58
C ALA A 4 8.82 5.12 5.55
N GLN A 5 10.12 4.86 5.39
CA GLN A 5 10.61 3.83 4.46
C GLN A 5 10.17 2.42 4.85
N SER A 6 10.23 2.08 6.14
CA SER A 6 9.78 0.77 6.62
C SER A 6 8.28 0.55 6.43
N LEU A 7 7.47 1.59 6.68
CA LEU A 7 6.02 1.54 6.49
C LEU A 7 5.66 1.49 4.99
N ALA A 8 6.36 2.24 4.14
CA ALA A 8 6.17 2.17 2.70
C ALA A 8 6.47 0.77 2.15
N ALA A 9 7.59 0.16 2.55
CA ALA A 9 7.92 -1.20 2.15
C ALA A 9 6.87 -2.22 2.64
N ALA A 10 6.34 -2.04 3.85
CA ALA A 10 5.25 -2.89 4.35
C ALA A 10 3.95 -2.71 3.54
N ALA A 11 3.62 -1.48 3.12
CA ALA A 11 2.49 -1.24 2.22
C ALA A 11 2.71 -1.94 0.87
N ASP A 12 3.90 -1.88 0.29
CA ASP A 12 4.22 -2.53 -0.98
C ASP A 12 4.01 -4.05 -0.90
N TYR A 13 4.49 -4.71 0.15
CA TYR A 13 4.25 -6.15 0.36
C TYR A 13 2.77 -6.49 0.49
N LEU A 14 2.00 -5.64 1.18
CA LEU A 14 0.55 -5.85 1.32
C LEU A 14 -0.18 -5.63 0.00
N PHE A 15 0.25 -4.66 -0.81
CA PHE A 15 -0.32 -4.42 -2.14
C PHE A 15 -0.09 -5.63 -3.06
N GLU A 16 1.11 -6.21 -3.07
CA GLU A 16 1.39 -7.45 -3.79
C GLU A 16 0.50 -8.60 -3.31
N ALA A 17 0.33 -8.74 -1.99
CA ALA A 17 -0.53 -9.76 -1.40
C ALA A 17 -2.01 -9.58 -1.78
N VAL A 18 -2.54 -8.36 -1.78
CA VAL A 18 -3.91 -8.05 -2.24
C VAL A 18 -4.11 -8.53 -3.67
N ASN A 19 -3.22 -8.14 -4.59
CA ASN A 19 -3.33 -8.55 -5.99
C ASN A 19 -3.22 -10.07 -6.17
N GLY A 20 -2.32 -10.71 -5.42
CA GLY A 20 -2.17 -12.17 -5.43
C GLY A 20 -3.42 -12.90 -4.94
N LEU A 21 -4.05 -12.40 -3.88
CA LEU A 21 -5.26 -12.99 -3.31
C LEU A 21 -6.50 -12.81 -4.20
N ASP A 22 -6.64 -11.66 -4.86
CA ASP A 22 -7.69 -11.42 -5.87
C ASP A 22 -7.55 -12.39 -7.06
N GLY A 23 -6.32 -12.54 -7.58
CA GLY A 23 -6.01 -13.51 -8.63
C GLY A 23 -6.31 -14.95 -8.18
N ALA A 24 -5.89 -15.33 -6.97
CA ALA A 24 -6.15 -16.66 -6.43
C ALA A 24 -7.65 -16.94 -6.27
N ALA A 25 -8.42 -15.98 -5.75
CA ALA A 25 -9.86 -16.09 -5.59
C ALA A 25 -10.54 -16.37 -6.94
N LYS A 26 -10.20 -15.61 -7.99
CA LYS A 26 -10.73 -15.79 -9.35
C LYS A 26 -10.39 -17.14 -9.95
N VAL A 27 -9.15 -17.60 -9.80
CA VAL A 27 -8.70 -18.90 -10.31
C VAL A 27 -9.42 -20.05 -9.59
N LEU A 28 -9.54 -19.98 -8.27
CA LEU A 28 -10.21 -21.00 -7.46
C LEU A 28 -11.71 -21.06 -7.75
N ASP A 29 -12.36 -19.91 -7.94
CA ASP A 29 -13.77 -19.81 -8.30
C ASP A 29 -14.03 -20.44 -9.68
N GLY A 30 -13.22 -20.09 -10.68
CA GLY A 30 -13.29 -20.68 -12.03
C GLY A 30 -13.01 -22.18 -12.06
N ALA A 31 -12.24 -22.71 -11.09
CA ALA A 31 -11.98 -24.14 -10.92
C ALA A 31 -13.06 -24.87 -10.09
N GLY A 32 -14.09 -24.17 -9.59
CA GLY A 32 -15.15 -24.75 -8.76
C GLY A 32 -14.74 -25.02 -7.31
N VAL A 33 -13.60 -24.49 -6.85
CA VAL A 33 -13.08 -24.66 -5.48
C VAL A 33 -13.60 -23.53 -4.58
N PHE A 34 -14.92 -23.40 -4.50
CA PHE A 34 -15.60 -22.23 -3.92
C PHE A 34 -15.23 -21.93 -2.46
N GLY A 35 -14.99 -22.95 -1.64
CA GLY A 35 -14.58 -22.76 -0.25
C GLY A 35 -13.22 -22.07 -0.12
N ALA A 36 -12.26 -22.46 -0.95
CA ALA A 36 -10.94 -21.83 -1.00
C ALA A 36 -11.01 -20.44 -1.65
N ALA A 37 -11.84 -20.27 -2.69
CA ALA A 37 -12.08 -18.96 -3.30
C ALA A 37 -12.62 -17.95 -2.28
N GLY A 38 -13.62 -18.35 -1.48
CA GLY A 38 -14.17 -17.52 -0.41
C GLY A 38 -13.15 -17.22 0.70
N GLN A 39 -12.24 -18.15 1.00
CA GLN A 39 -11.15 -17.91 1.95
C GLN A 39 -10.12 -16.90 1.40
N ALA A 40 -9.74 -17.04 0.13
CA ALA A 40 -8.86 -16.09 -0.56
C ALA A 40 -9.47 -14.69 -0.57
N GLN A 41 -10.77 -14.55 -0.84
CA GLN A 41 -11.47 -13.26 -0.80
C GLN A 41 -11.48 -12.63 0.60
N LYS A 42 -11.73 -13.42 1.65
CA LYS A 42 -11.69 -12.90 3.03
C LYS A 42 -10.30 -12.41 3.43
N LEU A 43 -9.26 -13.13 3.02
CA LEU A 43 -7.88 -12.70 3.22
C LEU A 43 -7.59 -11.43 2.43
N HIS A 44 -8.02 -11.36 1.17
CA HIS A 44 -7.91 -10.16 0.32
C HIS A 44 -8.49 -8.94 1.05
N ASP A 45 -9.72 -9.02 1.54
CA ASP A 45 -10.40 -7.89 2.16
C ASP A 45 -9.68 -7.44 3.45
N GLY A 46 -9.19 -8.38 4.25
CA GLY A 46 -8.39 -8.09 5.44
C GLY A 46 -7.06 -7.42 5.13
N VAL A 47 -6.32 -7.94 4.14
CA VAL A 47 -5.03 -7.38 3.71
C VAL A 47 -5.23 -6.01 3.05
N ALA A 48 -6.32 -5.80 2.30
CA ALA A 48 -6.64 -4.52 1.68
C ALA A 48 -6.93 -3.42 2.72
N GLY A 49 -7.62 -3.79 3.81
CA GLY A 49 -7.80 -2.90 4.97
C GLY A 49 -6.45 -2.51 5.59
N LEU A 50 -5.59 -3.49 5.87
CA LEU A 50 -4.28 -3.25 6.46
C LEU A 50 -3.37 -2.41 5.54
N HIS A 51 -3.38 -2.69 4.23
CA HIS A 51 -2.64 -1.92 3.22
C HIS A 51 -3.02 -0.43 3.31
N THR A 52 -4.32 -0.14 3.40
CA THR A 52 -4.83 1.24 3.51
C THR A 52 -4.30 1.93 4.77
N GLU A 53 -4.39 1.28 5.93
CA GLU A 53 -3.92 1.83 7.20
C GLU A 53 -2.42 2.09 7.20
N ILE A 54 -1.62 1.13 6.72
CA ILE A 54 -0.16 1.28 6.67
C ILE A 54 0.25 2.33 5.63
N SER A 55 -0.44 2.44 4.50
CA SER A 55 -0.17 3.48 3.49
C SER A 55 -0.40 4.89 4.05
N LEU A 56 -1.46 5.06 4.84
CA LEU A 56 -1.72 6.32 5.54
C LEU A 56 -0.64 6.61 6.57
N ALA A 57 -0.26 5.61 7.37
CA ALA A 57 0.81 5.75 8.36
C ALA A 57 2.16 6.10 7.71
N ALA A 58 2.49 5.50 6.56
CA ALA A 58 3.68 5.80 5.77
C ALA A 58 3.66 7.27 5.31
N SER A 59 2.52 7.74 4.78
CA SER A 59 2.34 9.12 4.32
C SER A 59 2.51 10.14 5.46
N VAL A 60 1.93 9.87 6.63
CA VAL A 60 2.07 10.72 7.82
C VAL A 60 3.51 10.73 8.33
N ALA A 61 4.16 9.56 8.40
CA ALA A 61 5.56 9.46 8.79
C ALA A 61 6.46 10.21 7.80
N HIS A 62 6.20 10.10 6.50
CA HIS A 62 6.97 10.81 5.48
C HIS A 62 6.84 12.32 5.63
N ARG A 63 5.62 12.84 5.86
CA ARG A 63 5.42 14.26 6.14
C ARG A 63 6.15 14.75 7.39
N ALA A 64 6.17 13.94 8.45
CA ALA A 64 6.90 14.29 9.66
C ALA A 64 8.43 14.26 9.48
N GLU A 65 8.93 13.36 8.64
CA GLU A 65 10.36 13.21 8.34
C GLU A 65 10.87 14.20 7.28
N ARG A 66 9.98 14.71 6.42
CA ARG A 66 10.26 15.57 5.28
C ARG A 66 9.26 16.73 5.15
N PRO A 67 9.04 17.54 6.19
CA PRO A 67 8.06 18.63 6.14
C PRO A 67 8.33 19.64 5.01
N GLU A 68 9.59 19.78 4.59
CA GLU A 68 10.02 20.68 3.51
C GLU A 68 9.41 20.39 2.14
N PHE A 69 8.86 19.20 1.93
CA PHE A 69 8.23 18.80 0.66
C PHE A 69 6.70 18.84 0.69
N TYR A 70 6.11 19.40 1.74
CA TYR A 70 4.67 19.55 1.87
C TYR A 70 4.30 21.01 2.11
N ASP A 71 3.21 21.46 1.50
CA ASP A 71 2.63 22.78 1.81
C ASP A 71 1.86 22.78 3.13
N GLU A 72 1.36 23.95 3.53
CA GLU A 72 0.59 24.15 4.77
C GLU A 72 -0.70 23.31 4.82
N SER A 73 -1.24 22.90 3.66
CA SER A 73 -2.40 22.00 3.58
C SER A 73 -2.02 20.52 3.70
N GLY A 74 -0.72 20.21 3.76
CA GLY A 74 -0.19 18.86 3.78
C GLY A 74 -0.14 18.20 2.40
N ARG A 75 -0.30 18.96 1.31
CA ARG A 75 -0.15 18.45 -0.05
C ARG A 75 1.33 18.34 -0.39
N TRP A 76 1.71 17.24 -1.03
CA TRP A 76 3.06 17.06 -1.57
C TRP A 76 3.34 18.09 -2.66
N VAL A 77 4.42 18.85 -2.50
CA VAL A 77 4.88 19.86 -3.47
C VAL A 77 6.19 19.48 -4.17
N GLY A 78 6.73 18.30 -3.86
CA GLY A 78 7.94 17.77 -4.50
C GLY A 78 9.23 18.30 -3.89
N ARG A 79 10.35 17.87 -4.47
CA ARG A 79 11.68 18.40 -4.14
C ARG A 79 11.83 19.78 -4.76
N THR A 80 12.00 20.81 -3.95
CA THR A 80 12.32 22.19 -4.38
C THR A 80 13.68 22.28 -5.09
N ASP A 81 14.50 21.23 -4.97
CA ASP A 81 15.89 21.17 -5.42
C ASP A 81 16.03 20.60 -6.85
N GLY A 82 15.21 21.03 -7.81
CA GLY A 82 15.49 21.01 -9.26
C GLY A 82 16.22 19.81 -9.89
N THR A 83 16.08 18.59 -9.36
CA THR A 83 16.82 17.38 -9.80
C THR A 83 15.88 16.22 -10.09
N GLU A 84 14.70 16.52 -10.65
CA GLU A 84 14.07 15.59 -11.58
C GLU A 84 14.54 15.96 -12.99
N LYS A 85 15.62 15.34 -13.44
CA LYS A 85 15.93 15.21 -14.86
C LYS A 85 15.58 13.80 -15.30
N SER A 86 14.53 13.76 -16.13
CA SER A 86 14.20 12.78 -17.18
C SER A 86 13.80 11.37 -16.77
#